data_AF-A0AAN1E4E0-F1
#
_entry.id   AF-A0AAN1E4E0-F1
#
_cell.length_a   1.000
_cell.length_b   1.000
_cell.length_c   1.000
_cell.angle_alpha   90.00
_cell.angle_beta   90.00
_cell.angle_gamma   90.00
#
_symmetry.space_group_name_H-M   'P 1'
#
loop_
_entity.id
_entity.type
_entity.pdbx_description
1 polymer ?
#
loop_
_entity_poly.entity_id
_entity_poly.type
_entity_poly.pdbx_seq_one_letter_code
_entity_poly.pdbx_strand_id
1 'polypeptide(L)'
;MSAATHAQQPALFTAMLTQFRADLSVFNAQCHGGSAADVPWICGDTTYYWKNTYATQYDTVYGGYKNRESEGVYFVPFMTDGNGVNTATNAPAEDPDIPASGYYGAASRTNGNQVSSNRPTHFSSWARRSIIPDRLATAILNAAGRTSAFISGKAPEIKPSPGGNTPSGPSADTSVRTISLLPAAGEAAAQGWSIKDGGIQLSDGVFKITRQSNKTWSLTHPVDDAITLLTQGGRLTCKFRLSGALTNNQFGLGIYLYTELPFLMVWR
;
A
#
# COMPACT_ATOMS: atom_id res chain seq x y z
N MET A 1 -6.34 14.54 38.20
CA MET A 1 -6.53 14.80 36.76
C MET A 1 -7.89 14.27 36.38
N SER A 2 -8.82 15.12 35.93
CA SER A 2 -10.09 14.64 35.36
C SER A 2 -9.78 13.84 34.09
N ALA A 3 -10.27 12.61 33.99
CA ALA A 3 -10.06 11.80 32.79
C ALA A 3 -10.71 12.49 31.59
N ALA A 4 -9.94 12.73 30.53
CA ALA A 4 -10.48 13.27 29.29
C ALA A 4 -11.56 12.31 28.73
N THR A 5 -12.70 12.85 28.31
CA THR A 5 -13.80 12.05 27.76
C THR A 5 -13.63 11.88 26.25
N HIS A 6 -14.24 10.83 25.67
CA HIS A 6 -14.21 10.60 24.22
C HIS A 6 -14.75 11.80 23.42
N ALA A 7 -15.69 12.57 24.00
CA ALA A 7 -16.25 13.77 23.39
C ALA A 7 -15.24 14.94 23.27
N GLN A 8 -14.22 14.97 24.13
CA GLN A 8 -13.17 16.00 24.07
C GLN A 8 -12.08 15.69 23.05
N GLN A 9 -11.98 14.44 22.62
CA GLN A 9 -10.88 13.97 21.77
C GLN A 9 -10.77 14.73 20.43
N PRO A 10 -11.85 15.04 19.69
CA PRO A 10 -11.72 15.77 18.42
C PRO A 10 -11.12 17.17 18.57
N ALA A 11 -11.50 17.89 19.65
CA ALA A 11 -10.96 19.21 19.94
C ALA A 11 -9.48 19.12 20.35
N LEU A 12 -9.13 18.16 21.21
CA LEU A 12 -7.74 17.92 21.63
C LEU A 12 -6.84 17.51 20.45
N PHE A 13 -7.35 16.66 19.55
CA PHE A 13 -6.65 16.30 18.32
C PHE A 13 -6.39 17.51 17.44
N THR A 14 -7.40 18.38 17.26
CA THR A 14 -7.26 19.59 16.43
C THR A 14 -6.24 20.57 17.04
N ALA A 15 -6.25 20.73 18.36
CA ALA A 15 -5.25 21.53 19.06
C ALA A 15 -3.84 20.96 18.88
N MET A 16 -3.68 19.63 19.02
CA MET A 16 -2.41 18.95 18.80
C MET A 16 -1.90 19.10 17.36
N LEU A 17 -2.78 18.93 16.37
CA LEU A 17 -2.45 19.10 14.96
C LEU A 17 -1.97 20.53 14.67
N THR A 18 -2.66 21.52 15.23
CA THR A 18 -2.31 22.94 15.07
C THR A 18 -0.93 23.22 15.67
N GLN A 19 -0.69 22.74 16.89
CA GLN A 19 0.60 22.92 17.55
C GLN A 19 1.73 22.21 16.80
N PHE A 20 1.52 20.96 16.38
CA PHE A 20 2.50 20.20 15.60
C PHE A 20 2.93 20.94 14.34
N ARG A 21 1.99 21.54 13.60
CA ARG A 21 2.30 22.31 12.39
C ARG A 21 3.02 23.62 12.70
N ALA A 22 2.67 24.29 13.80
CA ALA A 22 3.38 25.47 14.25
C ALA A 22 4.85 25.14 14.59
N ASP A 23 5.08 24.06 15.34
CA ASP A 23 6.42 23.61 15.73
C ASP A 23 7.25 23.18 14.52
N LEU A 24 6.61 22.53 13.53
CA LEU A 24 7.26 22.07 12.31
C LEU A 24 7.57 23.20 11.32
N SER A 25 6.98 24.39 11.46
CA SER A 25 7.09 25.49 10.49
C SER A 25 8.53 25.98 10.27
N VAL A 26 9.42 25.81 11.25
CA VAL A 26 10.85 26.10 11.10
C VAL A 26 11.53 25.22 10.05
N PHE A 27 10.91 24.09 9.70
CA PHE A 27 11.35 23.13 8.67
C PHE A 27 10.49 23.19 7.40
N ASN A 28 9.76 24.29 7.16
CA ASN A 28 8.88 24.45 5.99
C ASN A 28 9.53 24.02 4.67
N ALA A 29 10.79 24.42 4.42
CA ALA A 29 11.51 24.09 3.19
C ALA A 29 11.74 22.57 2.97
N GLN A 30 11.65 21.77 4.03
CA GLN A 30 11.76 20.30 3.99
C GLN A 30 10.38 19.61 4.00
N CYS A 31 9.31 20.34 4.28
CA CYS A 31 7.97 19.81 4.31
C CYS A 31 7.43 19.57 2.89
N HIS A 32 6.48 18.65 2.78
CA HIS A 32 5.70 18.49 1.54
C HIS A 32 5.08 19.84 1.16
N GLY A 33 5.15 20.22 -0.13
CA GLY A 33 4.66 21.52 -0.59
C GLY A 33 5.46 22.74 -0.10
N GLY A 34 6.55 22.55 0.64
CA GLY A 34 7.32 23.65 1.23
C GLY A 34 6.63 24.30 2.44
N SER A 35 5.66 23.62 3.05
CA SER A 35 4.82 24.16 4.12
C SER A 35 4.44 23.08 5.13
N ALA A 36 4.66 23.35 6.41
CA ALA A 36 4.20 22.49 7.51
C ALA A 36 2.66 22.35 7.53
N ALA A 37 1.94 23.35 7.02
CA ALA A 37 0.48 23.30 6.92
C ALA A 37 0.00 22.21 5.94
N ASP A 38 0.82 21.89 4.93
CA ASP A 38 0.49 20.92 3.87
C ASP A 38 0.99 19.51 4.19
N VAL A 39 1.65 19.31 5.34
CA VAL A 39 2.09 17.98 5.77
C VAL A 39 0.85 17.12 6.08
N PRO A 40 0.67 15.99 5.37
CA PRO A 40 -0.52 15.17 5.52
C PRO A 40 -0.48 14.37 6.82
N TRP A 41 -1.62 14.32 7.51
CA TRP A 41 -1.86 13.43 8.64
C TRP A 41 -2.66 12.23 8.19
N ILE A 42 -2.01 11.06 8.15
CA ILE A 42 -2.63 9.80 7.73
C ILE A 42 -3.20 9.10 8.97
N CYS A 43 -4.51 9.26 9.18
CA CYS A 43 -5.22 8.76 10.34
C CYS A 43 -5.80 7.36 10.06
N GLY A 44 -5.09 6.34 10.53
CA GLY A 44 -5.52 4.95 10.43
C GLY A 44 -6.74 4.63 11.28
N ASP A 45 -7.52 3.68 10.79
CA ASP A 45 -8.70 3.13 11.48
C ASP A 45 -8.33 2.13 12.59
N THR A 46 -9.34 1.56 13.25
CA THR A 46 -9.19 0.59 14.35
C THR A 46 -9.79 -0.78 14.03
N THR A 47 -9.58 -1.76 14.90
CA THR A 47 -10.12 -3.12 14.74
C THR A 47 -11.65 -3.12 14.86
N TYR A 48 -12.28 -4.14 14.28
CA TYR A 48 -13.74 -4.28 14.35
C TYR A 48 -14.26 -4.38 15.78
N TYR A 49 -13.45 -4.91 16.70
CA TYR A 49 -13.81 -5.02 18.11
C TYR A 49 -14.16 -3.65 18.71
N TRP A 50 -13.31 -2.65 18.51
CA TRP A 50 -13.52 -1.32 19.10
C TRP A 50 -14.76 -0.64 18.52
N LYS A 51 -15.05 -0.84 17.24
CA LYS A 51 -16.23 -0.27 16.58
C LYS A 51 -17.52 -0.88 17.08
N ASN A 52 -17.54 -2.22 17.16
CA ASN A 52 -18.73 -2.94 17.58
C ASN A 52 -19.01 -2.75 19.07
N THR A 53 -17.97 -2.66 19.89
CA THR A 53 -18.09 -2.50 21.35
C THR A 53 -18.43 -1.05 21.76
N TYR A 54 -17.90 -0.07 21.03
CA TYR A 54 -17.97 1.36 21.40
C TYR A 54 -18.40 2.22 20.21
N ALA A 55 -19.52 1.89 19.59
CA ALA A 55 -20.00 2.56 18.37
C ALA A 55 -20.07 4.09 18.52
N THR A 56 -20.67 4.59 19.60
CA THR A 56 -20.80 6.04 19.86
C THR A 56 -19.44 6.73 19.99
N GLN A 57 -18.51 6.11 20.71
CA GLN A 57 -17.17 6.65 20.92
C GLN A 57 -16.35 6.59 19.62
N TYR A 58 -16.49 5.50 18.86
CA TYR A 58 -15.87 5.34 17.56
C TYR A 58 -16.36 6.43 16.58
N ASP A 59 -17.66 6.65 16.49
CA ASP A 59 -18.22 7.68 15.60
C ASP A 59 -17.77 9.08 16.01
N THR A 60 -17.63 9.34 17.31
CA THR A 60 -17.11 10.62 17.79
C THR A 60 -15.63 10.81 17.46
N VAL A 61 -14.79 9.82 17.76
CA VAL A 61 -13.33 9.91 17.64
C VAL A 61 -12.87 9.72 16.19
N TYR A 62 -13.21 8.57 15.59
CA TYR A 62 -12.77 8.22 14.25
C TYR A 62 -13.63 8.90 13.17
N GLY A 63 -14.90 9.21 13.46
CA GLY A 63 -15.70 10.07 12.60
C GLY A 63 -15.12 11.49 12.54
N GLY A 64 -14.50 11.98 13.63
CA GLY A 64 -13.79 13.25 13.68
C GLY A 64 -12.53 13.35 12.81
N TYR A 65 -12.07 12.26 12.20
CA TYR A 65 -10.99 12.26 11.20
C TYR A 65 -11.50 12.32 9.76
N LYS A 66 -12.78 12.00 9.52
CA LYS A 66 -13.35 11.93 8.17
C LYS A 66 -13.72 13.33 7.68
N ASN A 67 -13.69 13.54 6.36
CA ASN A 67 -14.08 14.80 5.70
C ASN A 67 -13.22 16.01 6.12
N ARG A 68 -11.96 15.76 6.49
CA ARG A 68 -10.97 16.78 6.92
C ARG A 68 -9.78 16.86 5.98
N GLU A 69 -9.95 16.41 4.74
CA GLU A 69 -8.91 16.43 3.72
C GLU A 69 -8.48 17.87 3.38
N SER A 70 -9.39 18.85 3.51
CA SER A 70 -9.06 20.28 3.37
C SER A 70 -8.13 20.80 4.47
N GLU A 71 -8.08 20.13 5.61
CA GLU A 71 -7.14 20.37 6.69
C GLU A 71 -5.89 19.48 6.58
N GLY A 72 -5.73 18.72 5.48
CA GLY A 72 -4.64 17.77 5.29
C GLY A 72 -4.73 16.54 6.21
N VAL A 73 -5.91 16.20 6.72
CA VAL A 73 -6.16 14.99 7.52
C VAL A 73 -6.87 13.96 6.65
N TYR A 74 -6.27 12.77 6.52
CA TYR A 74 -6.74 11.71 5.62
C TYR A 74 -7.06 10.45 6.42
N PHE A 75 -8.33 10.08 6.46
CA PHE A 75 -8.77 8.86 7.14
C PHE A 75 -8.53 7.62 6.27
N VAL A 76 -7.92 6.58 6.84
CA VAL A 76 -7.60 5.32 6.13
C VAL A 76 -8.35 4.15 6.76
N PRO A 77 -9.42 3.64 6.11
CA PRO A 77 -10.20 2.54 6.65
C PRO A 77 -9.40 1.23 6.63
N PHE A 78 -9.49 0.42 7.68
CA PHE A 78 -8.81 -0.89 7.75
C PHE A 78 -9.76 -2.07 7.86
N MET A 79 -11.08 -1.85 7.89
CA MET A 79 -11.99 -2.87 8.43
C MET A 79 -12.15 -4.12 7.59
N THR A 80 -12.32 -4.01 6.28
CA THR A 80 -12.62 -5.16 5.44
C THR A 80 -11.65 -5.26 4.28
N ASP A 81 -11.26 -6.47 3.89
CA ASP A 81 -10.57 -6.71 2.62
C ASP A 81 -11.49 -6.48 1.40
N GLY A 82 -10.96 -6.71 0.20
CA GLY A 82 -11.73 -6.57 -1.05
C GLY A 82 -12.92 -7.53 -1.19
N ASN A 83 -13.03 -8.52 -0.30
CA ASN A 83 -14.08 -9.53 -0.27
C ASN A 83 -15.08 -9.31 0.89
N GLY A 84 -14.93 -8.23 1.66
CA GLY A 84 -15.79 -7.93 2.81
C GLY A 84 -15.41 -8.66 4.09
N VAL A 85 -14.28 -9.39 4.13
CA VAL A 85 -13.80 -10.09 5.33
C VAL A 85 -13.11 -9.10 6.24
N ASN A 86 -13.41 -9.15 7.55
CA ASN A 86 -12.75 -8.28 8.51
C ASN A 86 -11.23 -8.47 8.52
N THR A 87 -10.50 -7.37 8.63
CA THR A 87 -9.04 -7.42 8.81
C THR A 87 -8.71 -8.15 10.10
N ALA A 88 -7.87 -9.17 9.95
CA ALA A 88 -7.52 -10.09 11.02
C ALA A 88 -6.96 -9.39 12.26
N THR A 89 -7.44 -9.83 13.41
CA THR A 89 -6.98 -9.41 14.73
C THR A 89 -6.13 -10.50 15.38
N ASN A 90 -5.59 -10.23 16.57
CA ASN A 90 -4.89 -11.25 17.35
C ASN A 90 -5.82 -12.33 17.94
N ALA A 91 -7.11 -12.38 17.58
CA ALA A 91 -7.97 -13.51 17.90
C ALA A 91 -7.36 -14.80 17.31
N PRO A 92 -7.17 -15.89 18.10
CA PRO A 92 -6.48 -17.08 17.63
C PRO A 92 -7.02 -17.70 16.34
N ALA A 93 -8.33 -17.60 16.10
CA ALA A 93 -8.97 -18.10 14.88
C ALA A 93 -8.66 -17.24 13.63
N GLU A 94 -8.31 -15.97 13.81
CA GLU A 94 -8.00 -15.03 12.73
C GLU A 94 -6.51 -14.91 12.45
N ASP A 95 -5.66 -15.37 13.38
CA ASP A 95 -4.21 -15.39 13.26
C ASP A 95 -3.62 -16.75 13.65
N PRO A 96 -3.91 -17.81 12.87
CA PRO A 96 -3.44 -19.16 13.12
C PRO A 96 -1.95 -19.31 12.81
N ASP A 97 -1.36 -20.39 13.31
CA ASP A 97 -0.02 -20.78 12.91
C ASP A 97 -0.03 -21.36 11.49
N ILE A 98 0.98 -20.99 10.71
CA ILE A 98 1.26 -21.53 9.37
C ILE A 98 2.72 -22.03 9.38
N PRO A 99 3.00 -23.20 9.99
CA PRO A 99 4.38 -23.68 10.16
C PRO A 99 5.12 -23.88 8.84
N ALA A 100 4.41 -24.25 7.77
CA ALA A 100 4.97 -24.39 6.43
C ALA A 100 5.61 -23.09 5.89
N SER A 101 5.14 -21.94 6.37
CA SER A 101 5.67 -20.61 6.03
C SER A 101 6.58 -20.04 7.13
N GLY A 102 6.91 -20.84 8.16
CA GLY A 102 7.66 -20.37 9.33
C GLY A 102 6.91 -19.31 10.15
N TYR A 103 5.59 -19.22 9.99
CA TYR A 103 4.77 -18.22 10.66
C TYR A 103 4.04 -18.85 11.84
N TYR A 104 4.30 -18.33 13.05
CA TYR A 104 3.54 -18.65 14.25
C TYR A 104 2.77 -17.41 14.67
N GLY A 105 1.45 -17.48 14.51
CA GLY A 105 0.53 -16.38 14.72
C GLY A 105 0.19 -16.19 16.19
N ALA A 106 -0.84 -15.39 16.43
CA ALA A 106 -1.34 -15.13 17.76
C ALA A 106 -1.93 -16.39 18.43
N ALA A 107 -2.28 -17.43 17.67
CA ALA A 107 -2.71 -18.73 18.21
C ALA A 107 -1.66 -19.41 19.10
N SER A 108 -0.38 -19.28 18.77
CA SER A 108 0.74 -19.80 19.57
C SER A 108 0.98 -19.04 20.89
N ARG A 109 0.29 -17.91 21.14
CA ARG A 109 0.47 -17.09 22.34
C ARG A 109 -0.38 -17.60 23.51
N THR A 110 0.20 -17.59 24.71
CA THR A 110 -0.47 -17.92 25.97
C THR A 110 -0.69 -16.67 26.82
N ASN A 111 -1.42 -16.82 27.93
CA ASN A 111 -1.57 -15.73 28.90
C ASN A 111 -0.23 -15.20 29.45
N GLY A 112 0.84 -16.01 29.43
CA GLY A 112 2.15 -15.60 29.90
C GLY A 112 2.95 -14.72 28.93
N ASN A 113 2.53 -14.61 27.67
CA ASN A 113 3.31 -13.93 26.63
C ASN A 113 2.49 -13.14 25.59
N GLN A 114 1.19 -12.92 25.85
CA GLN A 114 0.31 -12.07 25.05
C GLN A 114 0.28 -10.63 25.58
N VAL A 115 -0.06 -9.67 24.72
CA VAL A 115 -0.15 -8.24 25.09
C VAL A 115 -1.39 -7.93 25.92
N SER A 116 -2.53 -8.52 25.56
CA SER A 116 -3.82 -8.30 26.20
C SER A 116 -4.61 -9.61 26.22
N SER A 117 -5.40 -9.82 27.27
CA SER A 117 -6.35 -10.94 27.34
C SER A 117 -7.46 -10.81 26.30
N ASN A 118 -7.86 -9.57 25.99
CA ASN A 118 -8.87 -9.30 24.98
C ASN A 118 -8.22 -9.21 23.59
N ARG A 119 -8.04 -10.38 22.99
CA ARG A 119 -7.30 -10.59 21.73
C ARG A 119 -7.73 -9.74 20.53
N PRO A 120 -9.04 -9.56 20.23
CA PRO A 120 -9.45 -8.82 19.03
C PRO A 120 -9.27 -7.29 19.10
N THR A 121 -8.79 -6.76 20.23
CA THR A 121 -8.48 -5.33 20.38
C THR A 121 -7.30 -4.83 19.53
N HIS A 122 -6.50 -5.75 18.96
CA HIS A 122 -5.31 -5.42 18.19
C HIS A 122 -5.27 -6.20 16.86
N PHE A 123 -4.86 -5.53 15.79
CA PHE A 123 -4.59 -6.19 14.50
C PHE A 123 -3.48 -7.23 14.60
N SER A 124 -3.62 -8.32 13.85
CA SER A 124 -2.63 -9.40 13.77
C SER A 124 -1.32 -8.98 13.13
N SER A 125 -0.27 -9.79 13.31
CA SER A 125 1.00 -9.57 12.60
C SER A 125 0.80 -9.73 11.09
N TRP A 126 -0.04 -10.67 10.66
CA TRP A 126 -0.41 -10.86 9.26
C TRP A 126 -1.05 -9.61 8.65
N ALA A 127 -2.07 -9.04 9.31
CA ALA A 127 -2.74 -7.82 8.85
C ALA A 127 -1.77 -6.63 8.73
N ARG A 128 -0.83 -6.51 9.68
CA ARG A 128 0.20 -5.47 9.70
C ARG A 128 1.30 -5.64 8.66
N ARG A 129 1.42 -6.81 8.03
CA ARG A 129 2.34 -7.10 6.92
C ARG A 129 1.67 -7.05 5.55
N SER A 130 0.36 -6.83 5.51
CA SER A 130 -0.43 -6.87 4.27
C SER A 130 -1.36 -5.65 4.19
N ILE A 131 -2.65 -5.82 4.43
CA ILE A 131 -3.66 -4.80 4.13
C ILE A 131 -3.44 -3.45 4.82
N ILE A 132 -2.91 -3.42 6.05
CA ILE A 132 -2.69 -2.15 6.78
C ILE A 132 -1.61 -1.30 6.11
N PRO A 133 -0.36 -1.78 5.94
CA PRO A 133 0.66 -1.01 5.23
C PRO A 133 0.26 -0.72 3.78
N ASP A 134 -0.43 -1.63 3.08
CA ASP A 134 -0.88 -1.37 1.69
C ASP A 134 -1.80 -0.14 1.61
N ARG A 135 -2.75 -0.02 2.54
CA ARG A 135 -3.68 1.10 2.59
C ARG A 135 -3.02 2.39 3.05
N LEU A 136 -2.14 2.31 4.05
CA LEU A 136 -1.38 3.47 4.52
C LEU A 136 -0.45 4.00 3.42
N ALA A 137 0.28 3.12 2.74
CA ALA A 137 1.14 3.47 1.62
C ALA A 137 0.32 4.13 0.50
N THR A 138 -0.82 3.55 0.14
CA THR A 138 -1.73 4.14 -0.86
C THR A 138 -2.18 5.55 -0.46
N ALA A 139 -2.54 5.76 0.82
CA ALA A 139 -2.95 7.07 1.33
C ALA A 139 -1.80 8.08 1.29
N ILE A 140 -0.59 7.70 1.71
CA ILE A 140 0.61 8.54 1.62
C ILE A 140 0.90 8.92 0.17
N LEU A 141 0.83 7.96 -0.74
CA LEU A 141 1.07 8.19 -2.17
C LEU A 141 0.04 9.15 -2.77
N ASN A 142 -1.23 9.04 -2.37
CA ASN A 142 -2.29 9.93 -2.83
C ASN A 142 -2.18 11.34 -2.22
N ALA A 143 -1.81 11.46 -0.95
CA ALA A 143 -1.76 12.72 -0.23
C ALA A 143 -0.47 13.51 -0.51
N ALA A 144 0.69 12.85 -0.58
CA ALA A 144 1.99 13.50 -0.75
C ALA A 144 2.89 12.91 -1.85
N GLY A 145 2.59 11.71 -2.34
CA GLY A 145 3.43 11.00 -3.32
C GLY A 145 3.21 11.37 -4.79
N ARG A 146 2.16 12.12 -5.15
CA ARG A 146 1.93 12.55 -6.55
C ARG A 146 2.76 13.77 -6.97
N THR A 147 3.90 14.00 -6.33
CA THR A 147 4.84 15.05 -6.78
C THR A 147 5.55 14.59 -8.04
N SER A 148 5.86 15.53 -8.95
CA SER A 148 6.59 15.23 -10.18
C SER A 148 7.91 14.52 -9.92
N ALA A 149 8.63 14.90 -8.86
CA ALA A 149 9.88 14.28 -8.42
C ALA A 149 9.69 12.80 -8.05
N PHE A 150 8.69 12.45 -7.25
CA PHE A 150 8.38 11.06 -6.91
C PHE A 150 7.94 10.26 -8.15
N ILE A 151 7.08 10.82 -9.00
CA ILE A 151 6.60 10.18 -10.23
C ILE A 151 7.75 9.96 -11.23
N SER A 152 8.73 10.85 -11.28
CA SER A 152 9.90 10.75 -12.16
C SER A 152 11.05 9.94 -11.57
N GLY A 153 10.90 9.38 -10.35
CA GLY A 153 11.99 8.69 -9.64
C GLY A 153 13.15 9.61 -9.25
N LYS A 154 12.95 10.92 -9.26
CA LYS A 154 13.96 11.90 -8.85
C LYS A 154 13.81 12.09 -7.35
N ALA A 155 14.83 11.72 -6.57
CA ALA A 155 14.82 11.95 -5.13
C ALA A 155 14.52 13.43 -4.85
N PRO A 156 13.68 13.75 -3.84
CA PRO A 156 13.47 15.13 -3.44
C PRO A 156 14.82 15.77 -3.12
N GLU A 157 15.05 16.97 -3.64
CA GLU A 157 16.28 17.70 -3.43
C GLU A 157 16.34 18.11 -1.95
N ILE A 158 16.96 17.27 -1.11
CA ILE A 158 17.23 17.60 0.29
C ILE A 158 18.25 18.73 0.25
N LYS A 159 17.78 19.98 0.41
CA LYS A 159 18.70 21.09 0.67
C LYS A 159 19.46 20.76 1.96
N PRO A 160 20.80 20.66 1.92
CA PRO A 160 21.55 20.42 3.14
C PRO A 160 21.29 21.56 4.12
N SER A 161 21.05 21.21 5.39
CA SER A 161 21.13 22.19 6.48
C SER A 161 22.48 22.91 6.40
N PRO A 162 22.54 24.20 6.80
CA PRO A 162 23.77 24.97 6.74
C PRO A 162 24.77 24.42 7.78
N GLY A 163 25.62 23.50 7.33
CA GLY A 163 26.65 22.83 8.14
C GLY A 163 27.27 21.71 7.31
N GLY A 164 28.40 21.99 6.69
CA GLY A 164 29.02 21.15 5.67
C GLY A 164 29.32 19.71 6.09
N ASN A 165 28.96 18.79 5.22
CA ASN A 165 29.87 17.85 4.57
C ASN A 165 29.15 17.32 3.32
N THR A 166 29.86 17.31 2.19
CA THR A 166 29.38 16.84 0.88
C THR A 166 28.59 15.53 1.02
N PRO A 167 27.29 15.50 0.70
CA PRO A 167 26.59 14.24 0.53
C PRO A 167 27.15 13.61 -0.73
N SER A 168 27.76 12.42 -0.60
CA SER A 168 27.91 11.52 -1.74
C SER A 168 26.50 11.18 -2.22
N GLY A 169 26.00 11.95 -3.19
CA GLY A 169 24.77 11.61 -3.90
C GLY A 169 24.97 10.23 -4.52
N PRO A 170 23.94 9.36 -4.51
CA PRO A 170 24.05 8.09 -5.21
C PRO A 170 24.36 8.41 -6.67
N SER A 171 25.37 7.72 -7.21
CA SER A 171 25.71 7.73 -8.62
C SER A 171 24.41 7.60 -9.42
N ALA A 172 24.23 8.44 -10.44
CA ALA A 172 23.13 8.31 -11.38
C ALA A 172 23.19 6.89 -11.97
N ASP A 173 22.36 6.00 -11.45
CA ASP A 173 22.28 4.64 -11.94
C ASP A 173 21.52 4.70 -13.26
N THR A 174 22.26 4.60 -14.35
CA THR A 174 21.78 4.58 -15.74
C THR A 174 20.96 3.32 -16.08
N SER A 175 20.60 2.48 -15.11
CA SER A 175 19.95 1.20 -15.33
C SER A 175 18.42 1.24 -15.17
N VAL A 176 17.72 2.17 -15.84
CA VAL A 176 16.26 2.07 -15.98
C VAL A 176 15.93 0.82 -16.81
N ARG A 177 15.66 -0.30 -16.13
CA ARG A 177 15.27 -1.57 -16.77
C ARG A 177 13.80 -1.48 -17.15
N THR A 178 13.53 -1.43 -18.45
CA THR A 178 12.17 -1.41 -18.99
C THR A 178 11.87 -2.72 -19.69
N ILE A 179 10.86 -3.45 -19.21
CA ILE A 179 10.26 -4.59 -19.92
C ILE A 179 8.91 -4.10 -20.45
N SER A 180 8.65 -4.31 -21.73
CA SER A 180 7.42 -3.85 -22.37
C SER A 180 7.00 -4.81 -23.48
N LEU A 181 5.69 -4.89 -23.70
CA LEU A 181 5.10 -5.53 -24.87
C LEU A 181 4.48 -4.41 -25.72
N LEU A 182 5.10 -4.10 -26.85
CA LEU A 182 4.70 -2.98 -27.70
C LEU A 182 4.25 -3.48 -29.08
N PRO A 183 3.05 -3.11 -29.55
CA PRO A 183 2.58 -3.46 -30.90
C PRO A 183 3.55 -3.04 -32.01
N ALA A 184 4.21 -1.89 -31.84
CA ALA A 184 5.21 -1.37 -32.77
C ALA A 184 6.51 -2.20 -32.82
N ALA A 185 6.79 -3.02 -31.80
CA ALA A 185 7.99 -3.85 -31.71
C ALA A 185 7.78 -5.28 -32.26
N GLY A 186 6.67 -5.53 -32.97
CA GLY A 186 6.39 -6.79 -33.67
C GLY A 186 5.72 -7.84 -32.79
N GLU A 187 5.87 -9.12 -33.16
CA GLU A 187 5.19 -10.23 -32.48
C GLU A 187 5.67 -10.42 -31.03
N ALA A 188 4.75 -10.86 -30.16
CA ALA A 188 5.03 -11.00 -28.73
C ALA A 188 6.19 -11.98 -28.43
N ALA A 189 6.27 -13.09 -29.18
CA ALA A 189 7.35 -14.07 -29.05
C ALA A 189 8.72 -13.48 -29.38
N ALA A 190 8.80 -12.58 -30.38
CA ALA A 190 10.04 -11.89 -30.74
C ALA A 190 10.49 -10.89 -29.65
N GLN A 191 9.54 -10.42 -28.83
CA GLN A 191 9.77 -9.56 -27.67
C GLN A 191 10.01 -10.35 -26.38
N GLY A 192 10.20 -11.67 -26.45
CA GLY A 192 10.50 -12.52 -25.28
C GLY A 192 9.28 -12.98 -24.48
N TRP A 193 8.06 -12.72 -24.95
CA TRP A 193 6.83 -13.11 -24.26
C TRP A 193 6.35 -14.51 -24.68
N SER A 194 5.96 -15.32 -23.71
CA SER A 194 5.45 -16.67 -23.92
C SER A 194 3.98 -16.77 -23.50
N ILE A 195 3.11 -17.30 -24.37
CA ILE A 195 1.71 -17.56 -24.05
C ILE A 195 1.48 -19.05 -23.78
N LYS A 196 0.71 -19.35 -22.74
CA LYS A 196 0.24 -20.70 -22.39
C LYS A 196 -1.28 -20.74 -22.40
N ASP A 197 -1.84 -21.85 -22.92
CA ASP A 197 -3.28 -22.16 -22.92
C ASP A 197 -4.19 -21.05 -23.51
N GLY A 198 -3.64 -20.27 -24.45
CA GLY A 198 -4.29 -19.17 -25.16
C GLY A 198 -3.62 -18.86 -26.49
N GLY A 199 -4.22 -17.98 -27.29
CA GLY A 199 -3.63 -17.42 -28.50
C GLY A 199 -3.33 -15.94 -28.32
N ILE A 200 -2.21 -15.47 -28.91
CA ILE A 200 -1.88 -14.04 -29.00
C ILE A 200 -1.66 -13.71 -30.47
N GLN A 201 -2.29 -12.64 -30.93
CA GLN A 201 -2.16 -12.16 -32.30
C GLN A 201 -2.07 -10.64 -32.31
N LEU A 202 -1.11 -10.11 -33.07
CA LEU A 202 -1.02 -8.69 -33.35
C LEU A 202 -1.98 -8.35 -34.50
N SER A 203 -2.97 -7.49 -34.24
CA SER A 203 -3.93 -6.99 -35.24
C SER A 203 -4.24 -5.54 -34.95
N ASP A 204 -4.27 -4.70 -36.00
CA ASP A 204 -4.69 -3.28 -35.89
C ASP A 204 -3.97 -2.48 -34.79
N GLY A 205 -2.67 -2.75 -34.60
CA GLY A 205 -1.86 -2.08 -33.59
C GLY A 205 -2.19 -2.45 -32.14
N VAL A 206 -2.89 -3.57 -31.91
CA VAL A 206 -3.17 -4.12 -30.58
C VAL A 206 -2.90 -5.63 -30.52
N PHE A 207 -2.51 -6.12 -29.34
CA PHE A 207 -2.44 -7.56 -29.11
C PHE A 207 -3.82 -8.08 -28.69
N LYS A 208 -4.38 -8.97 -29.51
CA LYS A 208 -5.60 -9.69 -29.19
C LYS A 208 -5.24 -11.02 -28.55
N ILE A 209 -5.73 -11.23 -27.33
CA ILE A 209 -5.57 -12.49 -26.61
C ILE A 209 -6.87 -13.28 -26.70
N THR A 210 -6.80 -14.52 -27.18
CA THR A 210 -7.92 -15.45 -27.23
C THR A 210 -7.74 -16.57 -26.22
N ARG A 211 -8.77 -16.81 -25.42
CA ARG A 211 -8.80 -17.89 -24.44
C ARG A 211 -9.15 -19.21 -25.13
N GLN A 212 -8.46 -20.30 -24.77
CA GLN A 212 -8.91 -21.66 -25.12
C GLN A 212 -10.05 -22.08 -24.19
N SER A 213 -11.05 -22.79 -24.74
CA SER A 213 -12.23 -23.22 -23.99
C SER A 213 -11.84 -23.97 -22.70
N ASN A 214 -12.46 -23.60 -21.58
CA ASN A 214 -12.23 -24.16 -20.25
C ASN A 214 -10.80 -24.08 -19.68
N LYS A 215 -9.89 -23.30 -20.27
CA LYS A 215 -8.53 -23.10 -19.74
C LYS A 215 -8.24 -21.67 -19.34
N THR A 216 -7.40 -21.45 -18.34
CA THR A 216 -6.88 -20.12 -18.00
C THR A 216 -5.62 -19.88 -18.81
N TRP A 217 -5.57 -18.78 -19.56
CA TRP A 217 -4.38 -18.40 -20.32
C TRP A 217 -3.40 -17.63 -19.42
N SER A 218 -2.11 -17.72 -19.71
CA SER A 218 -1.10 -16.86 -19.11
C SER A 218 -0.13 -16.35 -20.17
N LEU A 219 0.29 -15.09 -20.03
CA LEU A 219 1.31 -14.46 -20.86
C LEU A 219 2.46 -14.07 -19.94
N THR A 220 3.64 -14.63 -20.16
CA THR A 220 4.79 -14.52 -19.25
C THR A 220 6.01 -13.95 -19.95
N HIS A 221 6.81 -13.21 -19.19
CA HIS A 221 8.13 -12.74 -19.58
C HIS A 221 9.06 -12.90 -18.36
N PRO A 222 10.27 -13.50 -18.50
CA PRO A 222 11.24 -13.56 -17.41
C PRO A 222 11.62 -12.17 -16.91
N VAL A 223 11.81 -12.02 -15.60
CA VAL A 223 12.28 -10.78 -14.99
C VAL A 223 13.48 -11.11 -14.12
N ASP A 224 14.66 -10.67 -14.56
CA ASP A 224 15.94 -11.06 -13.93
C ASP A 224 16.16 -10.41 -12.55
N ASP A 225 15.48 -9.29 -12.28
CA ASP A 225 15.63 -8.51 -11.05
C ASP A 225 14.31 -7.88 -10.58
N ALA A 226 13.33 -8.74 -10.31
CA ALA A 226 12.04 -8.31 -9.77
C ALA A 226 12.16 -7.67 -8.37
N ILE A 227 13.27 -7.91 -7.66
CA ILE A 227 13.55 -7.42 -6.31
C ILE A 227 13.82 -5.91 -6.33
N THR A 228 14.54 -5.42 -7.34
CA THR A 228 14.80 -4.00 -7.49
C THR A 228 13.52 -3.18 -7.63
N LEU A 229 12.49 -3.71 -8.31
CA LEU A 229 11.17 -3.04 -8.36
C LEU A 229 10.55 -2.88 -6.96
N LEU A 230 10.73 -3.87 -6.08
CA LEU A 230 10.19 -3.86 -4.72
C LEU A 230 11.02 -2.98 -3.77
N THR A 231 12.34 -2.94 -3.94
CA THR A 231 13.26 -2.23 -3.02
C THR A 231 13.53 -0.78 -3.42
N GLN A 232 13.53 -0.47 -4.71
CA GLN A 232 13.82 0.86 -5.25
C GLN A 232 12.57 1.55 -5.81
N GLY A 233 11.43 0.84 -5.85
CA GLY A 233 10.19 1.32 -6.43
C GLY A 233 10.19 1.27 -7.96
N GLY A 234 9.02 1.46 -8.55
CA GLY A 234 8.85 1.57 -10.00
C GLY A 234 7.39 1.45 -10.41
N ARG A 235 7.13 1.10 -11.68
CA ARG A 235 5.79 1.18 -12.25
C ARG A 235 5.45 -0.03 -13.11
N LEU A 236 4.35 -0.71 -12.77
CA LEU A 236 3.67 -1.66 -13.66
C LEU A 236 2.53 -0.95 -14.37
N THR A 237 2.50 -1.00 -15.71
CA THR A 237 1.43 -0.38 -16.50
C THR A 237 0.91 -1.37 -17.52
N CYS A 238 -0.41 -1.56 -17.54
CA CYS A 238 -1.11 -2.32 -18.57
C CYS A 238 -2.27 -1.48 -19.10
N LYS A 239 -2.28 -1.22 -20.41
CA LYS A 239 -3.41 -0.61 -21.10
C LYS A 239 -4.14 -1.72 -21.87
N PHE A 240 -5.39 -1.97 -21.52
CA PHE A 240 -6.18 -3.03 -22.12
C PHE A 240 -7.62 -2.60 -22.36
N ARG A 241 -8.32 -3.37 -23.20
CA ARG A 241 -9.75 -3.28 -23.42
C ARG A 241 -10.35 -4.68 -23.30
N LEU A 242 -11.45 -4.81 -22.57
CA LEU A 242 -12.23 -6.05 -22.53
C LEU A 242 -13.21 -6.05 -23.70
N SER A 243 -13.37 -7.21 -24.33
CA SER A 243 -14.36 -7.47 -25.38
C SER A 243 -15.36 -8.51 -24.92
N GLY A 244 -16.65 -8.25 -25.11
CA GLY A 244 -17.74 -9.16 -24.75
C GLY A 244 -18.82 -8.50 -23.90
N ALA A 245 -19.88 -9.25 -23.61
CA ALA A 245 -20.93 -8.81 -22.69
C ALA A 245 -20.43 -8.83 -21.24
N LEU A 246 -20.87 -7.87 -20.45
CA LEU A 246 -20.57 -7.81 -19.02
C LEU A 246 -21.36 -8.90 -18.30
N THR A 247 -20.67 -9.79 -17.60
CA THR A 247 -21.27 -10.81 -16.74
C THR A 247 -20.81 -10.60 -15.31
N ASN A 248 -21.73 -10.76 -14.35
CA ASN A 248 -21.39 -10.59 -12.94
C ASN A 248 -20.28 -11.59 -12.52
N ASN A 249 -19.34 -11.13 -11.70
CA ASN A 249 -18.19 -11.92 -11.20
C ASN A 249 -17.23 -12.46 -12.27
N GLN A 250 -17.24 -11.90 -13.49
CA GLN A 250 -16.30 -12.28 -14.54
C GLN A 250 -14.98 -11.52 -14.41
N PHE A 251 -13.86 -12.24 -14.32
CA PHE A 251 -12.53 -11.65 -14.28
C PHE A 251 -12.04 -11.20 -15.66
N GLY A 252 -11.45 -10.01 -15.72
CA GLY A 252 -10.85 -9.44 -16.94
C GLY A 252 -9.37 -9.80 -17.10
N LEU A 253 -8.52 -9.35 -16.17
CA LEU A 253 -7.07 -9.54 -16.18
C LEU A 253 -6.53 -9.54 -14.76
N GLY A 254 -5.54 -10.38 -14.48
CA GLY A 254 -4.68 -10.29 -13.29
C GLY A 254 -3.21 -10.12 -13.70
N ILE A 255 -2.45 -9.33 -12.94
CA ILE A 255 -1.02 -9.14 -13.14
C ILE A 255 -0.31 -9.69 -11.91
N TYR A 256 0.62 -10.63 -12.14
CA TYR A 256 1.38 -11.27 -11.09
C TYR A 256 2.87 -11.05 -11.36
N LEU A 257 3.62 -10.65 -10.32
CA LEU A 257 5.07 -10.60 -10.34
C LEU A 257 5.57 -11.67 -9.38
N TYR A 258 6.32 -12.63 -9.89
CA TYR A 258 6.88 -13.72 -9.09
C TYR A 258 8.32 -13.40 -8.68
N THR A 259 8.67 -13.71 -7.43
CA THR A 259 10.03 -13.55 -6.90
C THR A 259 10.43 -14.84 -6.19
N GLU A 260 11.62 -15.39 -6.49
CA GLU A 260 12.07 -16.67 -5.92
C GLU A 260 12.50 -16.61 -4.45
N LEU A 261 12.61 -15.40 -3.86
CA LEU A 261 12.98 -15.27 -2.45
C LEU A 261 11.72 -15.16 -1.58
N PRO A 262 11.65 -15.91 -0.45
CA PRO A 262 10.73 -15.57 0.64
C PRO A 262 11.16 -14.21 1.19
N PHE A 263 10.51 -13.14 0.76
CA PHE A 263 10.80 -11.80 1.27
C PHE A 263 10.28 -11.66 2.69
N LEU A 264 11.19 -11.85 3.65
CA LEU A 264 11.09 -11.28 4.98
C LEU A 264 11.46 -9.79 4.84
N MET A 265 10.47 -8.90 4.72
CA MET A 265 10.70 -7.47 4.94
C MET A 265 11.09 -7.27 6.41
N VAL A 266 12.38 -7.33 6.70
CA VAL A 266 12.94 -6.81 7.95
C VAL A 266 13.24 -5.35 7.68
N TRP A 267 12.33 -4.48 8.10
CA TRP A 267 12.70 -3.09 8.34
C TRP A 267 13.73 -3.11 9.48
N ARG A 268 14.99 -2.76 9.16
CA ARG A 268 15.96 -2.34 10.18
C ARG A 268 15.68 -0.89 10.55
#